data_AF-A0A7G2K0V0-F1
#
_entry.id   AF-A0A7G2K0V0-F1
#
_cell.length_a   1.000
_cell.length_b   1.000
_cell.length_c   1.000
_cell.angle_alpha   90.00
_cell.angle_beta   90.00
_cell.angle_gamma   90.00
#
_symmetry.space_group_name_H-M   'P 1'
#
loop_
_entity.id
_entity.type
_entity.pdbx_description
1 polymer ?
#
loop_
_entity_poly.entity_id
_entity_poly.type
_entity_poly.pdbx_seq_one_letter_code
_entity_poly.pdbx_strand_id
1 'polypeptide(L)'
;CLNTIIESAHSRFPVIADADDRDNIVGILHAKDLLKFLREDAEAFDLSSLLRPVVIVPESKRVDRMLKDFRSERFHMAIVVDEFGAVSGLVTIEDILEQIVGDIEDEFDEEEIAD
;
A
#
# COMPACT_ATOMS: atom_id res chain seq x y z
N CYS A 1 4.01 16.37 2.37
CA CYS A 1 3.56 15.08 1.80
C CYS A 1 2.56 15.24 0.66
N LEU A 2 1.76 16.32 0.56
CA LEU A 2 0.74 16.42 -0.49
C LEU A 2 1.31 16.34 -1.93
N ASN A 3 2.43 17.01 -2.21
CA ASN A 3 3.10 16.89 -3.52
C ASN A 3 3.48 15.43 -3.82
N THR A 4 4.08 14.72 -2.87
CA THR A 4 4.41 13.30 -3.00
C THR A 4 3.19 12.44 -3.32
N ILE A 5 2.05 12.71 -2.67
CA ILE A 5 0.80 11.98 -2.90
C ILE A 5 0.27 12.23 -4.31
N ILE A 6 0.30 13.49 -4.76
CA ILE A 6 -0.20 13.88 -6.08
C ILE A 6 0.70 13.33 -7.19
N GLU A 7 2.02 13.46 -7.05
CA GLU A 7 3.00 13.04 -8.05
C GLU A 7 3.06 11.52 -8.22
N SER A 8 2.94 10.77 -7.12
CA SER A 8 2.98 9.29 -7.17
C SER A 8 1.65 8.66 -7.58
N ALA A 9 0.53 9.39 -7.48
CA ALA A 9 -0.82 8.91 -7.78
C ALA A 9 -1.22 7.61 -7.04
N HIS A 10 -0.57 7.28 -5.92
CA HIS A 10 -0.92 6.09 -5.12
C HIS A 10 -2.10 6.34 -4.18
N SER A 11 -2.83 5.26 -3.87
CA SER A 11 -4.00 5.32 -2.98
C SER A 11 -3.63 5.22 -1.49
N ARG A 12 -2.50 4.60 -1.16
CA ARG A 12 -2.10 4.24 0.21
C ARG A 12 -0.62 4.49 0.41
N PHE A 13 -0.26 4.99 1.59
CA PHE A 13 1.10 5.34 1.93
C PHE A 13 1.43 4.81 3.33
N PRO A 14 2.49 4.01 3.49
CA PRO A 14 3.05 3.78 4.82
C PRO A 14 3.63 5.09 5.36
N VAL A 15 3.38 5.36 6.63
CA VAL A 15 3.89 6.54 7.33
C VAL A 15 4.92 6.07 8.34
N ILE A 16 6.13 6.60 8.24
CA ILE A 16 7.24 6.32 9.16
C ILE A 16 7.30 7.40 10.25
N ALA A 17 7.75 7.02 11.45
CA ALA A 17 7.90 7.94 12.57
C ALA A 17 9.01 8.98 12.33
N ASP A 18 10.11 8.53 11.74
CA ASP A 18 11.33 9.31 11.50
C ASP A 18 11.84 9.01 10.08
N ALA A 19 12.44 10.00 9.42
CA ALA A 19 13.01 9.84 8.09
C ALA A 19 14.23 8.91 8.08
N ASP A 20 14.95 8.82 9.21
CA ASP A 20 16.15 7.99 9.36
C ASP A 20 15.83 6.54 9.77
N ASP A 21 14.57 6.24 10.12
CA ASP A 21 14.11 4.93 10.59
C ASP A 21 12.96 4.41 9.71
N ARG A 22 13.33 3.70 8.65
CA ARG A 22 12.38 3.13 7.67
C ARG A 22 11.63 1.92 8.21
N ASP A 23 12.12 1.30 9.28
CA ASP A 23 11.51 0.11 9.87
C ASP A 23 10.35 0.49 10.80
N ASN A 24 10.34 1.73 11.31
CA ASN A 24 9.32 2.22 12.23
C ASN A 24 8.10 2.83 11.50
N ILE A 25 7.24 1.95 10.99
CA ILE A 25 5.97 2.32 10.35
C ILE A 25 4.87 2.50 11.40
N VAL A 26 4.39 3.74 11.55
CA VAL A 26 3.37 4.14 12.54
C VAL A 26 1.94 3.96 12.06
N GLY A 27 1.73 3.77 10.76
CA GLY A 27 0.40 3.55 10.20
C GLY A 27 0.34 3.65 8.69
N ILE A 28 -0.85 3.40 8.15
CA ILE A 28 -1.15 3.55 6.72
C ILE A 28 -2.08 4.75 6.53
N LEU A 29 -1.68 5.70 5.70
CA LEU A 29 -2.52 6.81 5.25
C LEU A 29 -3.22 6.43 3.94
N HIS A 30 -4.53 6.62 3.87
CA HIS A 30 -5.27 6.60 2.61
C HIS A 30 -5.35 8.01 2.02
N ALA A 31 -4.93 8.20 0.76
CA ALA A 31 -4.97 9.51 0.09
C ALA A 31 -6.36 10.14 0.10
N LYS A 32 -7.40 9.33 -0.15
CA LYS A 32 -8.80 9.76 -0.15
C LYS A 32 -9.26 10.33 1.19
N ASP A 33 -8.65 9.94 2.30
CA ASP A 33 -9.03 10.42 3.63
C ASP A 33 -8.60 11.89 3.82
N LEU A 34 -7.75 12.43 2.92
CA LEU A 34 -7.42 13.85 2.85
C LEU A 34 -8.54 14.71 2.25
N LEU A 35 -9.46 14.12 1.47
CA LEU A 35 -10.54 14.86 0.81
C LEU A 35 -11.47 15.57 1.81
N LYS A 36 -11.59 15.06 3.03
CA LYS A 36 -12.41 15.69 4.08
C LYS A 36 -11.91 17.08 4.49
N PHE A 37 -10.63 17.38 4.25
CA PHE A 37 -10.02 18.68 4.55
C PHE A 37 -10.16 19.70 3.42
N LEU A 38 -10.79 19.33 2.30
CA LEU A 38 -11.13 20.27 1.22
C LEU A 38 -12.44 21.02 1.47
N ARG A 39 -13.16 20.69 2.55
CA ARG A 39 -14.41 21.34 2.92
C ARG A 39 -14.14 22.64 3.68
N GLU A 40 -15.01 23.63 3.53
CA GLU A 40 -14.93 24.90 4.27
C GLU A 40 -15.06 24.72 5.79
N ASP A 41 -15.79 23.69 6.24
CA ASP A 41 -16.01 23.35 7.64
C ASP A 41 -15.07 22.27 8.17
N ALA A 42 -13.94 22.05 7.49
CA ALA A 42 -12.97 21.04 7.88
C ALA A 42 -12.34 21.34 9.26
N GLU A 43 -12.22 20.29 10.07
CA GLU A 43 -11.40 20.35 11.29
C GLU A 43 -9.92 20.58 10.95
N ALA A 44 -9.15 20.99 11.96
CA ALA A 44 -7.71 21.13 11.83
C ALA A 44 -7.08 19.80 11.38
N PHE A 45 -6.12 19.88 10.47
CA PHE A 45 -5.41 18.70 10.00
C PHE A 45 -4.60 18.06 11.12
N ASP A 46 -4.90 16.80 11.41
CA ASP A 46 -4.13 15.94 12.30
C ASP A 46 -3.88 14.60 11.61
N LEU A 47 -2.62 14.36 11.21
CA LEU A 47 -2.22 13.14 10.52
C LEU A 47 -2.47 11.90 11.38
N SER A 48 -2.24 11.98 12.69
CA SER A 48 -2.32 10.82 13.58
C SER A 48 -3.74 10.23 13.62
N SER A 49 -4.77 11.09 13.55
CA SER A 49 -6.18 10.72 13.45
C SER A 49 -6.56 9.98 12.16
N LEU A 50 -5.72 10.05 11.12
CA LEU A 50 -5.96 9.44 9.80
C LEU A 50 -5.28 8.08 9.63
N LEU A 51 -4.30 7.79 10.50
CA LEU A 51 -3.49 6.59 10.36
C LEU A 51 -4.31 5.36 10.70
N ARG A 52 -4.32 4.41 9.75
CA ARG A 52 -4.91 3.10 9.92
C ARG A 52 -3.85 2.12 10.44
N PRO A 53 -4.25 1.07 11.20
CA PRO A 53 -3.32 0.05 11.67
C PRO A 53 -2.53 -0.59 10.53
N VAL A 54 -1.27 -0.90 10.82
CA VAL A 54 -0.39 -1.63 9.91
C VAL A 54 -0.66 -3.13 10.04
N VAL A 55 -0.83 -3.81 8.90
CA VAL A 55 -0.79 -5.27 8.86
C VAL A 55 0.62 -5.70 8.49
N ILE A 56 1.26 -6.47 9.35
CA ILE A 56 2.61 -6.98 9.17
C ILE A 56 2.56 -8.46 8.80
N VAL A 57 3.33 -8.86 7.80
CA VAL A 57 3.41 -10.26 7.34
C VAL A 57 4.88 -10.65 7.12
N PRO A 58 5.26 -11.91 7.39
CA PRO A 58 6.61 -12.37 7.10
C PRO A 58 6.80 -12.62 5.60
N GLU A 59 8.03 -12.46 5.09
CA GLU A 59 8.39 -12.80 3.71
C GLU A 59 8.00 -14.22 3.29
N SER A 60 8.07 -15.17 4.24
CA SER A 60 7.72 -16.57 4.02
C SER A 60 6.22 -16.84 3.84
N LYS A 61 5.36 -15.81 3.99
CA LYS A 61 3.91 -15.98 3.86
C LYS A 61 3.53 -16.29 2.42
N ARG A 62 2.84 -17.41 2.24
CA ARG A 62 2.38 -17.84 0.91
C ARG A 62 1.36 -16.87 0.30
N VAL A 63 1.54 -16.58 -0.98
CA VAL A 63 0.68 -15.67 -1.77
C VAL A 63 -0.80 -16.08 -1.75
N ASP A 64 -1.12 -17.38 -1.85
CA ASP A 64 -2.51 -17.85 -1.80
C ASP A 64 -3.18 -17.66 -0.44
N ARG A 65 -2.39 -17.59 0.64
CA ARG A 65 -2.87 -17.23 1.97
C ARG A 65 -3.02 -15.72 2.09
N MET A 66 -2.04 -14.97 1.58
CA MET A 66 -2.10 -13.52 1.54
C MET A 66 -3.35 -12.99 0.80
N LEU A 67 -3.69 -13.58 -0.34
CA LEU A 67 -4.91 -13.25 -1.09
C LEU A 67 -6.20 -13.51 -0.28
N LYS A 68 -6.24 -14.59 0.51
CA LYS A 68 -7.39 -14.90 1.37
C LYS A 68 -7.53 -13.87 2.48
N ASP A 69 -6.41 -13.43 3.07
CA ASP A 69 -6.41 -12.45 4.13
C ASP A 69 -6.86 -11.08 3.60
N PHE A 70 -6.32 -10.63 2.46
CA PHE A 70 -6.79 -9.41 1.80
C PHE A 70 -8.30 -9.40 1.54
N ARG A 71 -8.85 -10.53 1.07
CA ARG A 71 -10.29 -10.65 0.79
C ARG A 71 -11.17 -10.71 2.04
N SER A 72 -10.73 -11.41 3.08
CA SER A 72 -11.53 -11.67 4.28
C SER A 72 -11.48 -10.54 5.29
N GLU A 73 -10.30 -9.94 5.48
CA GLU A 73 -10.07 -8.86 6.46
C GLU A 73 -10.24 -7.46 5.85
N ARG A 74 -10.45 -7.38 4.52
CA ARG A 74 -10.78 -6.16 3.76
C ARG A 74 -9.69 -5.06 3.87
N PHE A 75 -8.43 -5.46 3.88
CA PHE A 75 -7.28 -4.58 3.65
C PHE A 75 -6.59 -4.95 2.33
N HIS A 76 -5.82 -4.03 1.76
CA HIS A 76 -5.28 -4.13 0.39
C HIS A 76 -3.76 -3.86 0.33
N MET A 77 -3.13 -3.61 1.48
CA MET A 77 -1.68 -3.37 1.60
C MET A 77 -1.23 -3.98 2.92
N ALA A 78 -0.09 -4.66 2.91
CA ALA A 78 0.60 -5.12 4.10
C ALA A 78 2.09 -4.82 4.01
N ILE A 79 2.72 -4.64 5.17
CA ILE A 79 4.16 -4.48 5.30
C ILE A 79 4.79 -5.85 5.45
N VAL A 80 5.81 -6.10 4.64
CA VAL A 80 6.56 -7.35 4.64
C VAL A 80 7.80 -7.17 5.50
N VAL A 81 8.03 -8.11 6.41
CA VAL A 81 9.20 -8.11 7.29
C VAL A 81 10.02 -9.39 7.16
N ASP A 82 11.32 -9.26 7.38
CA ASP A 82 12.27 -10.38 7.46
C ASP A 82 12.19 -11.10 8.82
N GLU A 83 13.06 -12.08 9.04
CA GLU A 83 13.12 -12.86 10.29
C GLU A 83 13.60 -12.06 11.50
N PHE A 84 14.23 -10.90 11.28
CA PHE A 84 14.73 -10.00 12.31
C PHE A 84 13.74 -8.87 12.63
N GLY A 85 12.64 -8.78 11.88
CA GLY A 85 11.60 -7.76 12.03
C GLY A 85 11.90 -6.47 11.29
N ALA A 86 12.94 -6.43 10.45
CA ALA A 86 13.23 -5.29 9.59
C ALA A 86 12.23 -5.27 8.42
N VAL A 87 11.91 -4.08 7.91
CA VAL A 87 10.99 -3.93 6.80
C VAL A 87 11.69 -4.29 5.50
N SER A 88 11.29 -5.42 4.93
CA SER A 88 11.72 -5.85 3.60
C SER A 88 11.01 -5.09 2.48
N GLY A 89 9.78 -4.66 2.74
CA GLY A 89 8.97 -3.91 1.76
C GLY A 89 7.49 -3.92 2.09
N LEU A 90 6.66 -3.89 1.04
CA LEU A 90 5.22 -3.98 1.13
C LEU A 90 4.68 -4.84 -0.01
N VAL A 91 3.47 -5.35 0.19
CA VAL A 91 2.71 -6.11 -0.82
C VAL A 91 1.28 -5.61 -0.86
N THR A 92 0.71 -5.56 -2.05
CA THR A 92 -0.66 -5.12 -2.30
C THR A 92 -1.52 -6.24 -2.88
N ILE A 93 -2.84 -6.07 -2.86
CA ILE A 93 -3.73 -7.05 -3.49
C ILE A 93 -3.57 -7.02 -5.02
N GLU A 94 -3.28 -5.84 -5.56
CA GLU A 94 -3.04 -5.60 -6.98
C GLU A 94 -1.84 -6.43 -7.47
N ASP A 95 -0.71 -6.44 -6.74
CA ASP A 95 0.47 -7.25 -7.07
C ASP A 95 0.12 -8.75 -7.16
N ILE A 96 -0.72 -9.24 -6.24
CA ILE A 96 -1.12 -10.66 -6.23
C ILE A 96 -2.05 -10.98 -7.41
N LEU A 97 -2.95 -10.06 -7.75
CA LEU A 97 -3.85 -10.24 -8.88
C LEU A 97 -3.07 -10.22 -10.20
N GLU A 98 -2.10 -9.34 -10.34
CA GLU A 98 -1.19 -9.27 -11.48
C GLU A 98 -0.45 -10.59 -11.70
N GLN A 99 0.04 -11.25 -10.64
CA GLN A 99 0.68 -12.57 -10.77
C GLN A 99 -0.25 -13.69 -11.24
N ILE A 100 -1.58 -13.54 -11.08
CA ILE A 100 -2.57 -14.54 -11.52
C ILE A 100 -3.06 -14.22 -12.93
N VAL A 101 -3.29 -12.94 -13.21
CA VAL A 101 -3.91 -12.47 -14.45
C VAL A 101 -2.85 -12.23 -15.53
N GLY A 102 -1.62 -11.89 -15.15
CA GLY A 102 -0.61 -11.33 -16.05
C GLY A 102 -0.89 -9.86 -16.36
N ASP A 103 -0.06 -9.28 -17.23
CA ASP A 103 -0.42 -8.02 -17.90
C ASP A 103 -1.70 -8.26 -18.70
N ILE A 104 -2.71 -7.43 -18.48
CA ILE A 104 -3.92 -7.48 -19.30
C ILE A 104 -3.58 -6.79 -20.61
N GLU A 105 -3.13 -7.58 -21.58
CA GLU A 105 -3.00 -7.18 -22.97
C GLU A 105 -4.40 -6.81 -23.51
N ASP A 106 -4.54 -5.59 -24.02
CA ASP A 106 -5.72 -5.19 -24.78
C ASP A 106 -5.71 -5.91 -26.15
N GLU A 107 -6.87 -6.08 -26.78
CA GLU A 107 -7.00 -6.70 -28.12
C GLU A 107 -6.22 -5.93 -29.23
N PHE A 108 -5.65 -4.78 -28.87
CA PHE A 108 -4.89 -3.88 -29.73
C PHE A 108 -3.39 -3.81 -29.38
N ASP A 109 -2.94 -4.53 -28.35
CA ASP A 109 -1.53 -4.52 -27.96
C ASP A 109 -0.73 -5.40 -28.94
N GLU A 110 0.25 -4.80 -29.62
CA GLU A 110 1.18 -5.54 -30.49
C GLU A 110 2.07 -6.40 -29.60
N GLU A 111 2.09 -7.72 -29.84
CA GLU A 111 2.96 -8.68 -29.14
C GLU A 111 4.38 -8.11 -29.01
N GLU A 112 4.81 -7.75 -27.79
CA GLU A 112 6.23 -7.57 -27.53
C GLU A 112 6.88 -8.94 -27.68
N ILE A 113 7.45 -9.20 -28.86
CA ILE A 113 8.31 -10.35 -29.10
C ILE A 113 9.55 -10.15 -28.23
N ALA A 114 9.54 -10.74 -27.04
CA ALA A 114 10.70 -10.81 -26.17
C ALA A 114 11.78 -11.72 -26.80
N ASP A 115 12.98 -11.18 -26.98
CA ASP A 115 14.23 -11.93 -27.24
C ASP A 115 14.70 -12.68 -25.97
#